data_AF-A0AAN6WZS0-F1
#
_entry.id   AF-A0AAN6WZS0-F1
#
_cell.length_a   1.000
_cell.length_b   1.000
_cell.length_c   1.000
_cell.angle_alpha   90.00
_cell.angle_beta   90.00
_cell.angle_gamma   90.00
#
_symmetry.space_group_name_H-M   'P 1'
#
loop_
_entity.id
_entity.type
_entity.pdbx_description
1 polymer ?
#
loop_
_entity_poly.entity_id
_entity_poly.type
_entity_poly.pdbx_seq_one_letter_code
_entity_poly.pdbx_strand_id
1 'polypeptide(L)'
;MDSSSNATCNGNNGPEIPFVPFLFALVSWVVLKIILESVVQRFWPDFVEDLKVDIRKKYNFYFATWMGNLFKAVGLVSCTAALFTTSAETDIAGLMRPLNVAEQWCWGCRALLYIQELPEMSAFPELVIHHLLSLVAMMSILYYNLPRRQMYLIWAGLLNEFIGNARRILKLHDAMTPRRAWWMALFNCLLLCVFRIGPAFVALFWAVRGGMRGVSLFINIGSISVYIIYMCQMVRWELARFKIITLDLTRPAHVVIVEKWRINLLGIFMGGGLLATNLSALMLYEFGSDRVNSESELQSIMWVMLQGAVVSLLGAYLTSPFLKFSKGMGPRPWRLSLLGGFLSATATIFLSPTLVETVDRSALAACLALSYPLMDTVAHLSRSFFLPVARGVAQHASASSDAIKVLD
;
A
#
# COMPACT_ATOMS: atom_id res chain seq x y z
N MET A 1 -31.47 31.46 22.68
CA MET A 1 -30.19 31.35 21.92
C MET A 1 -29.39 30.16 22.43
N ASP A 2 -29.42 28.99 21.82
CA ASP A 2 -30.57 28.18 21.44
C ASP A 2 -30.13 26.73 21.55
N SER A 3 -31.04 25.92 22.12
CA SER A 3 -31.13 24.47 22.06
C SER A 3 -29.83 23.66 21.98
N SER A 4 -29.33 23.26 23.15
CA SER A 4 -28.71 21.94 23.32
C SER A 4 -29.73 20.86 22.96
N SER A 5 -29.81 20.53 21.68
CA SER A 5 -30.59 19.40 21.20
C SER A 5 -29.95 18.12 21.76
N ASN A 6 -30.59 17.58 22.80
CA ASN A 6 -30.49 16.19 23.19
C ASN A 6 -30.75 15.32 21.95
N ALA A 7 -29.68 14.95 21.25
CA ALA A 7 -29.73 13.89 20.26
C ALA A 7 -29.90 12.57 21.03
N THR A 8 -31.14 12.26 21.40
CA THR A 8 -31.53 10.93 21.85
C THR A 8 -31.26 9.96 20.70
N CYS A 9 -30.20 9.17 20.82
CA CYS A 9 -29.88 8.01 19.98
C CYS A 9 -30.89 6.86 20.19
N ASN A 10 -32.19 7.16 20.18
CA ASN A 10 -33.27 6.17 20.21
C ASN A 10 -33.96 6.20 18.85
N GLY A 11 -33.28 5.63 17.88
CA GLY A 11 -33.82 5.28 16.57
C GLY A 11 -33.05 4.06 16.10
N ASN A 12 -33.76 3.13 15.49
CA ASN A 12 -33.23 1.90 14.90
C ASN A 12 -32.33 2.24 13.68
N ASN A 13 -31.24 2.98 13.92
CA ASN A 13 -30.37 3.63 12.94
C ASN A 13 -29.30 2.65 12.43
N GLY A 14 -29.70 1.41 12.15
CA GLY A 14 -28.86 0.51 11.37
C GLY A 14 -28.54 1.21 10.04
N PRO A 15 -27.35 0.99 9.45
CA PRO A 15 -27.10 1.45 8.11
C PRO A 15 -28.20 0.86 7.22
N GLU A 16 -29.03 1.71 6.61
CA GLU A 16 -29.97 1.26 5.57
C GLU A 16 -29.12 0.64 4.47
N ILE A 17 -28.97 -0.68 4.54
CA ILE A 17 -28.27 -1.45 3.52
C ILE A 17 -29.01 -1.16 2.22
N PRO A 18 -28.33 -0.74 1.14
CA PRO A 18 -28.98 -0.35 -0.10
C PRO A 18 -29.53 -1.59 -0.80
N PHE A 19 -30.66 -2.09 -0.32
CA PHE A 19 -31.30 -3.32 -0.78
C PHE A 19 -31.68 -3.20 -2.26
N VAL A 20 -32.19 -2.04 -2.67
CA VAL A 20 -32.57 -1.78 -4.07
C VAL A 20 -31.34 -1.71 -4.99
N PRO A 21 -30.29 -0.91 -4.73
CA PRO A 21 -29.06 -0.98 -5.53
C PRO A 21 -28.41 -2.36 -5.55
N PHE A 22 -28.42 -3.08 -4.43
CA PHE A 22 -27.87 -4.45 -4.36
C PHE A 22 -28.65 -5.44 -5.23
N LEU A 23 -29.99 -5.45 -5.13
CA LEU A 23 -30.85 -6.29 -5.97
C LEU A 23 -30.74 -5.92 -7.46
N PHE A 24 -30.76 -4.63 -7.78
CA PHE A 24 -30.59 -4.16 -9.15
C PHE A 24 -29.25 -4.63 -9.72
N ALA A 25 -28.18 -4.52 -8.93
CA ALA A 25 -26.86 -4.93 -9.34
C ALA A 25 -26.76 -6.47 -9.50
N LEU A 26 -27.42 -7.26 -8.63
CA LEU A 26 -27.55 -8.72 -8.77
C LEU A 26 -28.24 -9.12 -10.08
N VAL A 27 -29.40 -8.53 -10.36
CA VAL A 27 -30.14 -8.80 -11.60
C VAL A 27 -29.30 -8.37 -12.81
N SER A 28 -28.66 -7.20 -12.73
CA SER A 28 -27.80 -6.68 -13.79
C SER A 28 -26.62 -7.62 -14.07
N TRP A 29 -26.01 -8.22 -13.04
CA TRP A 29 -24.91 -9.17 -13.21
C TRP A 29 -25.34 -10.37 -14.06
N VAL A 30 -26.47 -11.00 -13.74
CA VAL A 30 -26.97 -12.17 -14.47
C VAL A 30 -27.34 -11.80 -15.90
N VAL A 31 -28.09 -10.71 -16.10
CA VAL A 31 -28.53 -10.26 -17.42
C VAL A 31 -27.34 -9.92 -18.32
N LEU A 32 -26.37 -9.14 -17.80
CA LEU A 32 -25.18 -8.77 -18.55
C LEU A 32 -24.29 -9.98 -18.85
N LYS A 33 -24.20 -10.96 -17.95
CA LYS A 33 -23.48 -12.22 -18.22
C LYS A 33 -24.11 -12.96 -19.40
N ILE A 34 -25.44 -13.12 -19.41
CA ILE A 34 -26.17 -13.78 -20.51
C ILE A 34 -25.95 -13.03 -21.83
N ILE A 35 -26.04 -11.70 -21.82
CA ILE A 35 -25.80 -10.87 -23.00
C ILE A 35 -24.37 -11.07 -23.50
N LEU A 36 -23.38 -10.99 -22.61
CA LEU A 36 -21.97 -11.14 -22.96
C LEU A 36 -21.67 -12.52 -23.52
N GLU A 37 -22.17 -13.58 -22.89
CA GLU A 37 -22.05 -14.95 -23.39
C GLU A 37 -22.67 -15.10 -24.78
N SER A 38 -23.89 -14.57 -24.98
CA SER A 38 -24.58 -14.62 -26.26
C SER A 38 -23.82 -13.88 -27.36
N VAL A 39 -23.27 -12.71 -27.06
CA VAL A 39 -22.45 -11.93 -27.99
C VAL A 39 -21.19 -12.69 -28.35
N VAL A 40 -20.42 -13.17 -27.36
CA VAL A 40 -19.15 -13.87 -27.63
C VAL A 40 -19.40 -15.17 -28.39
N GLN A 41 -20.43 -15.93 -28.03
CA GLN A 41 -20.81 -17.15 -28.74
C GLN A 41 -21.25 -16.89 -30.18
N ARG A 42 -21.90 -15.74 -30.44
CA ARG A 42 -22.34 -15.36 -31.80
C ARG A 42 -21.17 -14.98 -32.71
N PHE A 43 -20.20 -14.24 -32.19
CA PHE A 43 -19.09 -13.68 -32.98
C PHE A 43 -17.83 -14.55 -32.99
N TRP A 44 -17.59 -15.34 -31.93
CA TRP A 44 -16.40 -16.21 -31.78
C TRP A 44 -16.77 -17.58 -31.19
N PRO A 45 -17.58 -18.39 -31.90
CA PRO A 45 -18.04 -19.68 -31.40
C PRO A 45 -16.89 -20.65 -31.07
N ASP A 46 -15.86 -20.72 -31.93
CA ASP A 46 -14.72 -21.62 -31.72
C ASP A 46 -13.94 -21.28 -30.44
N PHE A 47 -13.74 -19.99 -30.18
CA PHE A 47 -13.10 -19.52 -28.95
C PHE A 47 -13.91 -19.91 -27.69
N VAL A 48 -15.25 -19.88 -27.77
CA VAL A 48 -16.11 -20.31 -26.66
C VAL A 48 -15.96 -21.80 -26.38
N GLU A 49 -15.87 -22.64 -27.42
CA GLU A 49 -15.60 -24.06 -27.25
C GLU A 49 -14.22 -24.31 -26.62
N ASP A 50 -13.20 -23.57 -27.04
CA ASP A 50 -11.86 -23.62 -26.41
C ASP A 50 -11.87 -23.21 -24.94
N LEU A 51 -12.70 -22.23 -24.57
CA LEU A 51 -12.89 -21.83 -23.17
C LEU A 51 -13.59 -22.94 -22.36
N LYS A 52 -14.57 -23.63 -22.94
CA LYS A 52 -15.33 -24.70 -22.26
C LYS A 52 -14.50 -25.94 -21.97
N VAL A 53 -13.36 -26.14 -22.65
CA VAL A 53 -12.39 -27.21 -22.33
C VAL A 53 -11.97 -27.17 -20.86
N ASP A 54 -11.89 -25.97 -20.25
CA ASP A 54 -11.71 -25.82 -18.80
C ASP A 54 -12.71 -24.79 -18.26
N ILE A 55 -13.91 -25.28 -17.94
CA ILE A 55 -15.02 -24.45 -17.47
C ILE A 55 -14.59 -23.55 -16.30
N ARG A 56 -13.86 -24.12 -15.31
CA ARG A 56 -13.53 -23.39 -14.10
C ARG A 56 -12.40 -22.38 -14.32
N LYS A 57 -11.31 -22.75 -15.01
CA LYS A 57 -10.13 -21.87 -15.12
C LYS A 57 -10.18 -20.92 -16.32
N LYS A 58 -10.94 -21.25 -17.36
CA LYS A 58 -11.02 -20.47 -18.60
C LYS A 58 -12.39 -19.84 -18.78
N TYR A 59 -13.45 -20.63 -18.94
CA TYR A 59 -14.79 -20.10 -19.26
C TYR A 59 -15.32 -19.15 -18.19
N ASN A 60 -15.49 -19.64 -16.97
CA ASN A 60 -16.01 -18.87 -15.84
C ASN A 60 -15.13 -17.65 -15.57
N PHE A 61 -13.81 -17.86 -15.55
CA PHE A 61 -12.84 -16.79 -15.35
C PHE A 61 -12.94 -15.70 -16.43
N TYR A 62 -13.09 -16.05 -17.71
CA TYR A 62 -13.16 -15.10 -18.81
C TYR A 62 -14.36 -14.16 -18.67
N PHE A 63 -15.56 -14.73 -18.51
CA PHE A 63 -16.79 -13.94 -18.38
C PHE A 63 -16.82 -13.16 -17.07
N ALA A 64 -16.42 -13.77 -15.95
CA ALA A 64 -16.33 -13.07 -14.67
C ALA A 64 -15.31 -11.93 -14.69
N THR A 65 -14.22 -12.05 -15.45
CA THR A 65 -13.21 -10.98 -15.57
C THR A 65 -13.77 -9.78 -16.33
N TRP A 66 -14.49 -10.00 -17.44
CA TRP A 66 -15.13 -8.93 -18.21
C TRP A 66 -16.23 -8.23 -17.41
N MET A 67 -17.14 -9.02 -16.84
CA MET A 67 -18.19 -8.54 -15.96
C MET A 67 -17.61 -7.75 -14.79
N GLY A 68 -16.59 -8.31 -14.17
CA GLY A 68 -15.83 -7.68 -13.11
C GLY A 68 -15.26 -6.32 -13.48
N ASN A 69 -14.65 -6.18 -14.65
CA ASN A 69 -14.13 -4.89 -15.11
C ASN A 69 -15.22 -3.84 -15.27
N LEU A 70 -16.38 -4.20 -15.83
CA LEU A 70 -17.51 -3.26 -15.99
C LEU A 70 -18.00 -2.76 -14.62
N PHE A 71 -18.27 -3.68 -13.68
CA PHE A 71 -18.70 -3.31 -12.33
C PHE A 71 -17.61 -2.60 -11.53
N LYS A 72 -16.32 -2.91 -11.75
CA LYS A 72 -15.18 -2.18 -11.17
C LYS A 72 -15.16 -0.73 -11.64
N ALA A 73 -15.54 -0.42 -12.88
CA ALA A 73 -15.55 0.95 -13.40
C ALA A 73 -16.63 1.79 -12.73
N VAL A 74 -17.85 1.26 -12.62
CA VAL A 74 -18.94 1.89 -11.88
C VAL A 74 -18.59 2.02 -10.39
N GLY A 75 -18.03 0.96 -9.80
CA GLY A 75 -17.53 0.94 -8.43
C GLY A 75 -16.44 1.98 -8.18
N LEU A 76 -15.51 2.17 -9.12
CA LEU A 76 -14.44 3.16 -9.03
C LEU A 76 -15.02 4.58 -8.96
N VAL A 77 -15.90 4.94 -9.91
CA VAL A 77 -16.51 6.27 -9.96
C VAL A 77 -17.33 6.54 -8.70
N SER A 78 -18.18 5.59 -8.31
CA SER A 78 -19.03 5.72 -7.12
C SER A 78 -18.23 5.77 -5.82
N CYS A 79 -17.16 4.98 -5.67
CA CYS A 79 -16.31 5.04 -4.48
C CYS A 79 -15.47 6.32 -4.41
N THR A 80 -15.00 6.84 -5.53
CA THR A 80 -14.37 8.16 -5.57
C THR A 80 -15.36 9.26 -5.20
N ALA A 81 -16.59 9.21 -5.72
CA ALA A 81 -17.63 10.15 -5.32
C ALA A 81 -17.98 10.02 -3.83
N ALA A 82 -18.08 8.79 -3.31
CA ALA A 82 -18.32 8.53 -1.90
C ALA A 82 -17.20 9.12 -1.02
N LEU A 83 -15.93 8.93 -1.40
CA LEU A 83 -14.77 9.49 -0.69
C LEU A 83 -14.89 11.01 -0.47
N PHE A 84 -15.33 11.75 -1.50
CA PHE A 84 -15.45 13.22 -1.44
C PHE A 84 -16.77 13.74 -0.86
N THR A 85 -17.85 12.96 -0.92
CA THR A 85 -19.19 13.39 -0.48
C THR A 85 -19.56 12.88 0.92
N THR A 86 -18.86 11.87 1.43
CA THR A 86 -19.03 11.38 2.80
C THR A 86 -18.69 12.51 3.77
N SER A 87 -19.49 12.72 4.81
CA SER A 87 -19.23 13.78 5.81
C SER A 87 -17.99 13.48 6.64
N ALA A 88 -17.30 14.50 7.17
CA ALA A 88 -16.17 14.27 8.09
C ALA A 88 -16.62 13.65 9.43
N GLU A 89 -17.88 13.84 9.82
CA GLU A 89 -18.43 13.26 11.05
C GLU A 89 -18.41 11.73 11.05
N THR A 90 -18.55 11.08 9.88
CA THR A 90 -18.49 9.62 9.77
C THR A 90 -17.08 9.05 9.90
N ASP A 91 -16.07 9.89 10.12
CA ASP A 91 -14.72 9.45 10.51
C ASP A 91 -14.60 9.23 12.02
N ILE A 92 -15.62 9.59 12.79
CA ILE A 92 -15.71 9.34 14.24
C ILE A 92 -16.28 7.94 14.45
N ALA A 93 -15.49 7.04 15.04
CA ALA A 93 -15.96 5.68 15.33
C ALA A 93 -17.17 5.68 16.28
N GLY A 94 -18.13 4.81 15.99
CA GLY A 94 -19.39 4.72 16.73
C GLY A 94 -20.47 5.71 16.27
N LEU A 95 -20.12 6.74 15.49
CA LEU A 95 -21.09 7.65 14.88
C LEU A 95 -21.45 7.17 13.47
N MET A 96 -22.55 6.42 13.35
CA MET A 96 -23.08 5.99 12.06
C MET A 96 -24.17 6.93 11.55
N ARG A 97 -23.96 7.45 10.34
CA ARG A 97 -25.00 8.11 9.55
C ARG A 97 -25.51 7.17 8.46
N PRO A 98 -26.76 7.33 7.98
CA PRO A 98 -27.22 6.65 6.78
C PRO A 98 -26.26 6.85 5.61
N LEU A 99 -26.17 5.86 4.72
CA LEU A 99 -25.33 5.95 3.52
C LEU A 99 -25.96 6.92 2.53
N ASN A 100 -25.21 7.92 2.07
CA ASN A 100 -25.65 8.76 0.96
C ASN A 100 -25.69 7.95 -0.36
N VAL A 101 -26.26 8.52 -1.43
CA VAL A 101 -26.40 7.81 -2.72
C VAL A 101 -25.06 7.28 -3.25
N ALA A 102 -23.99 8.08 -3.22
CA ALA A 102 -22.68 7.65 -3.71
C ALA A 102 -22.09 6.50 -2.87
N GLU A 103 -22.25 6.58 -1.54
CA GLU A 103 -21.85 5.52 -0.62
C GLU A 103 -22.63 4.22 -0.90
N GLN A 104 -23.95 4.31 -1.10
CA GLN A 104 -24.80 3.16 -1.41
C GLN A 104 -24.34 2.44 -2.69
N TRP A 105 -24.05 3.20 -3.76
CA TRP A 105 -23.55 2.63 -5.01
C TRP A 105 -22.16 2.01 -4.83
N CYS A 106 -21.24 2.68 -4.14
CA CYS A 106 -19.91 2.15 -3.87
C CYS A 106 -19.98 0.81 -3.11
N TRP A 107 -20.73 0.76 -1.99
CA TRP A 107 -20.91 -0.46 -1.21
C TRP A 107 -21.62 -1.55 -2.00
N GLY A 108 -22.72 -1.22 -2.68
CA GLY A 108 -23.52 -2.17 -3.45
C GLY A 108 -22.71 -2.82 -4.57
N CYS A 109 -22.01 -2.02 -5.37
CA CYS A 109 -21.16 -2.54 -6.45
C CYS A 109 -20.02 -3.40 -5.92
N ARG A 110 -19.37 -3.02 -4.81
CA ARG A 110 -18.26 -3.78 -4.23
C ARG A 110 -18.72 -5.09 -3.60
N ALA A 111 -19.79 -5.05 -2.80
CA ALA A 111 -20.39 -6.25 -2.21
C ALA A 111 -20.79 -7.25 -3.28
N LEU A 112 -21.54 -6.77 -4.30
CA LEU A 112 -21.96 -7.61 -5.41
C LEU A 112 -20.75 -8.25 -6.08
N LEU A 113 -19.78 -7.44 -6.49
CA LEU A 113 -18.63 -7.93 -7.22
C LEU A 113 -17.87 -8.99 -6.44
N TYR A 114 -17.63 -8.75 -5.16
CA TYR A 114 -16.91 -9.69 -4.31
C TYR A 114 -17.68 -10.99 -4.08
N ILE A 115 -19.01 -10.93 -3.95
CA ILE A 115 -19.85 -12.12 -3.78
C ILE A 115 -19.98 -12.92 -5.09
N GLN A 116 -20.21 -12.25 -6.21
CA GLN A 116 -20.46 -12.90 -7.50
C GLN A 116 -19.19 -13.42 -8.18
N GLU A 117 -18.03 -12.77 -7.98
CA GLU A 117 -16.76 -13.25 -8.52
C GLU A 117 -16.21 -14.46 -7.75
N LEU A 118 -16.56 -14.64 -6.48
CA LEU A 118 -16.06 -15.73 -5.62
C LEU A 118 -16.19 -17.15 -6.22
N PRO A 119 -17.38 -17.61 -6.64
CA PRO A 119 -17.52 -18.95 -7.23
C PRO A 119 -16.78 -19.07 -8.56
N GLU A 120 -16.82 -18.02 -9.38
CA GLU A 120 -16.27 -17.99 -10.73
C GLU A 120 -14.74 -17.90 -10.77
N MET A 121 -14.14 -17.33 -9.72
CA MET A 121 -12.69 -17.15 -9.58
C MET A 121 -12.06 -18.14 -8.60
N SER A 122 -12.80 -19.18 -8.19
CA SER A 122 -12.33 -20.22 -7.26
C SER A 122 -11.05 -20.95 -7.69
N ALA A 123 -10.71 -20.90 -8.99
CA ALA A 123 -9.44 -21.41 -9.52
C ALA A 123 -8.20 -20.56 -9.14
N PHE A 124 -8.40 -19.33 -8.65
CA PHE A 124 -7.35 -18.37 -8.35
C PHE A 124 -7.39 -18.01 -6.86
N PRO A 125 -6.69 -18.76 -6.00
CA PRO A 125 -6.80 -18.61 -4.54
C PRO A 125 -6.45 -17.20 -4.07
N GLU A 126 -5.59 -16.48 -4.79
CA GLU A 126 -5.23 -15.10 -4.46
C GLU A 126 -6.44 -14.17 -4.56
N LEU A 127 -7.26 -14.33 -5.61
CA LEU A 127 -8.47 -13.52 -5.81
C LEU A 127 -9.53 -13.87 -4.76
N VAL A 128 -9.70 -15.16 -4.47
CA VAL A 128 -10.61 -15.62 -3.40
C VAL A 128 -10.23 -14.98 -2.06
N ILE A 129 -8.96 -15.04 -1.67
CA ILE A 129 -8.46 -14.42 -0.43
C ILE A 129 -8.72 -12.91 -0.45
N HIS A 130 -8.45 -12.23 -1.56
CA HIS A 130 -8.71 -10.79 -1.70
C HIS A 130 -10.19 -10.44 -1.50
N HIS A 131 -11.11 -11.20 -2.10
CA HIS A 131 -12.55 -11.00 -1.94
C HIS A 131 -13.01 -11.26 -0.50
N LEU A 132 -12.55 -12.36 0.11
CA LEU A 132 -12.88 -12.70 1.49
C LEU A 132 -12.37 -11.62 2.46
N LEU A 133 -11.13 -11.15 2.32
CA LEU A 133 -10.59 -10.07 3.14
C LEU A 133 -11.40 -8.78 2.97
N SER A 134 -11.84 -8.47 1.74
CA SER A 134 -12.65 -7.28 1.47
C SER A 134 -14.04 -7.39 2.09
N LEU A 135 -14.69 -8.55 1.99
CA LEU A 135 -15.98 -8.82 2.63
C LEU A 135 -15.88 -8.79 4.16
N VAL A 136 -14.84 -9.37 4.74
CA VAL A 136 -14.59 -9.30 6.19
C VAL A 136 -14.38 -7.87 6.64
N ALA A 137 -13.65 -7.05 5.88
CA ALA A 137 -13.48 -5.62 6.17
C ALA A 137 -14.81 -4.87 6.12
N MET A 138 -15.64 -5.12 5.09
CA MET A 138 -16.99 -4.56 4.99
C MET A 138 -17.86 -4.93 6.20
N MET A 139 -17.87 -6.22 6.58
CA MET A 139 -18.62 -6.70 7.73
C MET A 139 -18.11 -6.11 9.04
N SER A 140 -16.79 -5.93 9.17
CA SER A 140 -16.19 -5.30 10.35
C SER A 140 -16.59 -3.83 10.48
N ILE A 141 -16.64 -3.10 9.37
CA ILE A 141 -17.11 -1.71 9.35
C ILE A 141 -18.57 -1.62 9.81
N LEU A 142 -19.43 -2.51 9.33
CA LEU A 142 -20.84 -2.54 9.71
C LEU A 142 -21.04 -2.98 11.17
N TYR A 143 -20.29 -3.97 11.64
CA TYR A 143 -20.44 -4.53 12.98
C TYR A 143 -19.87 -3.61 14.07
N TYR A 144 -18.68 -3.04 13.82
CA TYR A 144 -17.99 -2.18 14.79
C TYR A 144 -18.23 -0.68 14.57
N ASN A 145 -19.10 -0.30 13.61
CA ASN A 145 -19.36 1.09 13.24
C ASN A 145 -18.06 1.88 12.97
N LEU A 146 -17.18 1.29 12.15
CA LEU A 146 -15.88 1.89 11.83
C LEU A 146 -16.01 3.01 10.79
N PRO A 147 -15.05 3.95 10.74
CA PRO A 147 -14.95 4.95 9.69
C PRO A 147 -14.98 4.35 8.28
N ARG A 148 -15.91 4.80 7.44
CA ARG A 148 -16.12 4.25 6.09
C ARG A 148 -15.18 4.85 5.05
N ARG A 149 -14.78 6.11 5.24
CA ARG A 149 -14.00 6.91 4.27
C ARG A 149 -12.66 6.27 3.90
N GLN A 150 -12.02 5.63 4.87
CA GLN A 150 -10.80 4.84 4.69
C GLN A 150 -10.99 3.73 3.65
N MET A 151 -12.13 3.04 3.68
CA MET A 151 -12.43 1.98 2.74
C MET A 151 -12.75 2.52 1.35
N TYR A 152 -13.46 3.66 1.27
CA TYR A 152 -13.71 4.35 -0.01
C TYR A 152 -12.41 4.75 -0.70
N LEU A 153 -11.44 5.25 0.07
CA LEU A 153 -10.11 5.57 -0.43
C LEU A 153 -9.39 4.33 -1.00
N ILE A 154 -9.43 3.20 -0.29
CA ILE A 154 -8.84 1.94 -0.77
C ILE A 154 -9.56 1.42 -2.02
N TRP A 155 -10.88 1.53 -2.08
CA TRP A 155 -11.68 1.08 -3.23
C TRP A 155 -11.63 2.00 -4.44
N ALA A 156 -11.44 3.30 -4.23
CA ALA A 156 -11.12 4.27 -5.28
C ALA A 156 -9.73 3.99 -5.90
N GLY A 157 -8.89 3.25 -5.18
CA GLY A 157 -7.56 2.81 -5.60
C GLY A 157 -7.50 1.65 -6.60
N LEU A 158 -8.64 1.12 -7.05
CA LEU A 158 -8.72 -0.16 -7.77
C LEU A 158 -8.44 -0.10 -9.27
N LEU A 159 -7.86 1.00 -9.76
CA LEU A 159 -7.52 1.19 -11.16
C LEU A 159 -6.53 0.14 -11.70
N ASN A 160 -5.65 -0.39 -10.84
CA ASN A 160 -4.69 -1.41 -11.24
C ASN A 160 -5.35 -2.70 -11.75
N GLU A 161 -6.54 -3.05 -11.25
CA GLU A 161 -7.19 -4.32 -11.57
C GLU A 161 -7.55 -4.43 -13.05
N PHE A 162 -7.87 -3.32 -13.71
CA PHE A 162 -8.16 -3.30 -15.15
C PHE A 162 -7.00 -3.83 -15.97
N ILE A 163 -5.77 -3.44 -15.63
CA ILE A 163 -4.57 -3.81 -16.38
C ILE A 163 -4.19 -5.25 -16.07
N GLY A 164 -4.28 -5.65 -14.80
CA GLY A 164 -4.12 -7.04 -14.39
C GLY A 164 -5.09 -7.98 -15.15
N ASN A 165 -6.35 -7.58 -15.27
CA ASN A 165 -7.41 -8.33 -15.93
C ASN A 165 -7.27 -8.33 -17.45
N ALA A 166 -7.03 -7.18 -18.07
CA ALA A 166 -6.75 -7.08 -19.50
C ALA A 166 -5.57 -7.97 -19.91
N ARG A 167 -4.51 -7.99 -19.10
CA ARG A 167 -3.36 -8.88 -19.32
C ARG A 167 -3.77 -10.35 -19.31
N ARG A 168 -4.64 -10.77 -18.38
CA ARG A 168 -5.10 -12.16 -18.28
C ARG A 168 -6.01 -12.54 -19.45
N ILE A 169 -6.91 -11.65 -19.87
CA ILE A 169 -7.76 -11.83 -21.06
C ILE A 169 -6.91 -11.98 -22.33
N LEU A 170 -5.95 -11.07 -22.54
CA LEU A 170 -5.06 -11.12 -23.71
C LEU A 170 -4.21 -12.40 -23.75
N LYS A 171 -3.86 -12.97 -22.59
CA LYS A 171 -3.21 -14.29 -22.51
C LYS A 171 -4.14 -15.44 -22.90
N LEU A 172 -5.43 -15.37 -22.57
CA LEU A 172 -6.39 -16.39 -22.98
C LEU A 172 -6.66 -16.36 -24.49
N HIS A 173 -6.51 -15.19 -25.11
CA HIS A 173 -6.60 -14.99 -26.57
C HIS A 173 -5.29 -15.29 -27.31
N ASP A 174 -4.24 -15.77 -26.62
CA ASP A 174 -2.88 -15.94 -27.17
C ASP A 174 -2.31 -14.68 -27.87
N ALA A 175 -2.88 -13.50 -27.56
CA ALA A 175 -2.53 -12.21 -28.16
C ALA A 175 -1.38 -11.50 -27.43
N MET A 176 -0.70 -12.20 -26.51
CA MET A 176 0.26 -11.61 -25.58
C MET A 176 1.70 -12.03 -25.85
N THR A 177 2.50 -11.12 -26.40
CA THR A 177 3.95 -11.33 -26.52
C THR A 177 4.66 -11.22 -25.16
N PRO A 178 5.82 -11.89 -24.94
CA PRO A 178 6.55 -11.81 -23.68
C PRO A 178 6.92 -10.37 -23.28
N ARG A 179 7.32 -9.54 -24.24
CA ARG A 179 7.64 -8.12 -24.01
C ARG A 179 6.42 -7.33 -23.53
N ARG A 180 5.24 -7.54 -24.12
CA ARG A 180 4.00 -6.87 -23.68
C ARG A 180 3.58 -7.35 -22.30
N ALA A 181 3.67 -8.66 -22.04
CA ALA A 181 3.36 -9.22 -20.72
C ALA A 181 4.24 -8.60 -19.62
N TRP A 182 5.52 -8.39 -19.91
CA TRP A 182 6.47 -7.74 -19.01
C TRP A 182 6.10 -6.29 -18.71
N TRP A 183 5.83 -5.47 -19.74
CA TRP A 183 5.46 -4.06 -19.54
C TRP A 183 4.13 -3.91 -18.80
N MET A 184 3.14 -4.73 -19.13
CA MET A 184 1.86 -4.72 -18.41
C MET A 184 2.03 -5.16 -16.95
N ALA A 185 2.90 -6.14 -16.66
CA ALA A 185 3.19 -6.55 -15.30
C ALA A 185 3.89 -5.43 -14.50
N LEU A 186 4.92 -4.80 -15.08
CA LEU A 186 5.61 -3.67 -14.45
C LEU A 186 4.64 -2.52 -14.16
N PHE A 187 3.86 -2.10 -15.16
CA PHE A 187 2.91 -1.01 -15.00
C PHE A 187 1.82 -1.34 -13.98
N ASN A 188 1.27 -2.56 -14.00
CA ASN A 188 0.33 -3.02 -12.99
C ASN A 188 0.93 -2.99 -11.57
N CYS A 189 2.22 -3.36 -11.40
CA CYS A 189 2.90 -3.25 -10.11
C CYS A 189 3.09 -1.79 -9.67
N LEU A 190 3.42 -0.87 -10.58
CA LEU A 190 3.49 0.56 -10.27
C LEU A 190 2.13 1.09 -9.82
N LEU A 191 1.05 0.74 -10.53
CA LEU A 191 -0.31 1.12 -10.14
C LEU A 191 -0.71 0.50 -8.80
N LEU A 192 -0.33 -0.75 -8.51
CA LEU A 192 -0.55 -1.37 -7.21
C LEU A 192 0.12 -0.57 -6.09
N CYS A 193 1.37 -0.14 -6.28
CA CYS A 193 2.08 0.67 -5.30
C CYS A 193 1.40 2.03 -5.08
N VAL A 194 1.10 2.75 -6.16
CA VAL A 194 0.56 4.11 -6.09
C VAL A 194 -0.90 4.13 -5.65
N PHE A 195 -1.75 3.31 -6.24
CA PHE A 195 -3.20 3.38 -6.06
C PHE A 195 -3.74 2.39 -5.03
N ARG A 196 -3.01 1.35 -4.61
CA ARG A 196 -3.47 0.49 -3.50
C ARG A 196 -2.67 0.69 -2.23
N ILE A 197 -1.36 0.49 -2.31
CA ILE A 197 -0.50 0.53 -1.12
C ILE A 197 -0.48 1.96 -0.54
N GLY A 198 -0.30 2.98 -1.38
CA GLY A 198 -0.33 4.39 -0.95
C GLY A 198 -1.63 4.76 -0.20
N PRO A 199 -2.81 4.61 -0.83
CA PRO A 199 -4.11 4.82 -0.20
C PRO A 199 -4.33 4.02 1.09
N ALA A 200 -3.84 2.78 1.19
CA ALA A 200 -3.91 2.01 2.42
C ALA A 200 -3.04 2.60 3.56
N PHE A 201 -1.86 3.15 3.24
CA PHE A 201 -1.06 3.89 4.23
C PHE A 201 -1.76 5.18 4.69
N VAL A 202 -2.40 5.91 3.77
CA VAL A 202 -3.20 7.09 4.13
C VAL A 202 -4.38 6.70 5.01
N ALA A 203 -5.07 5.60 4.68
CA ALA A 203 -6.15 5.05 5.50
C ALA A 203 -5.68 4.67 6.91
N LEU A 204 -4.48 4.08 7.04
CA LEU A 204 -3.85 3.77 8.33
C LEU A 204 -3.60 5.05 9.15
N PHE A 205 -3.12 6.11 8.50
CA PHE A 205 -2.90 7.39 9.16
C PHE A 205 -4.22 8.01 9.63
N TRP A 206 -5.25 8.01 8.78
CA TRP A 206 -6.59 8.46 9.15
C TRP A 206 -7.17 7.63 10.31
N ALA A 207 -6.87 6.33 10.36
CA ALA A 207 -7.32 5.47 11.43
C ALA A 207 -6.75 5.87 12.80
N VAL A 208 -5.46 6.20 12.84
CA VAL A 208 -4.78 6.67 14.06
C VAL A 208 -5.27 8.06 14.47
N ARG A 209 -5.47 8.96 13.49
CA ARG A 209 -5.91 10.35 13.74
C ARG A 209 -7.39 10.46 14.16
N GLY A 210 -8.26 9.59 13.63
CA GLY A 210 -9.72 9.66 13.79
C GLY A 210 -10.26 9.38 15.20
N GLY A 211 -9.42 9.39 16.23
CA GLY A 211 -9.83 9.20 17.62
C GLY A 211 -10.36 7.80 17.96
N MET A 212 -10.16 6.81 17.08
CA MET A 212 -10.51 5.42 17.33
C MET A 212 -9.71 4.88 18.53
N ARG A 213 -10.36 4.09 19.40
CA ARG A 213 -9.75 3.51 20.59
C ARG A 213 -10.14 2.04 20.77
N GLY A 214 -9.35 1.31 21.57
CA GLY A 214 -9.65 -0.05 21.99
C GLY A 214 -9.71 -1.06 20.84
N VAL A 215 -10.67 -1.98 20.90
CA VAL A 215 -10.84 -3.10 19.96
C VAL A 215 -11.07 -2.61 18.53
N SER A 216 -11.87 -1.58 18.33
CA SER A 216 -12.16 -1.03 17.00
C SER A 216 -10.91 -0.48 16.30
N LEU A 217 -10.02 0.19 17.04
CA LEU A 217 -8.73 0.64 16.50
C LEU A 217 -7.85 -0.55 16.10
N PHE A 218 -7.76 -1.55 16.99
CA PHE A 218 -6.94 -2.73 16.75
C PHE A 218 -7.42 -3.52 15.52
N ILE A 219 -8.73 -3.74 15.39
CA ILE A 219 -9.33 -4.43 14.24
C ILE A 219 -9.09 -3.64 12.95
N ASN A 220 -9.31 -2.32 12.97
CA ASN A 220 -9.14 -1.50 11.78
C ASN A 220 -7.67 -1.47 11.32
N ILE A 221 -6.73 -1.10 12.20
CA ILE A 221 -5.29 -1.08 11.90
C ILE A 221 -4.81 -2.47 11.49
N GLY A 222 -5.24 -3.52 12.19
CA GLY A 222 -4.88 -4.90 11.89
C GLY A 222 -5.33 -5.31 10.49
N SER A 223 -6.58 -5.01 10.12
CA SER A 223 -7.13 -5.32 8.80
C SER A 223 -6.39 -4.58 7.68
N ILE A 224 -6.13 -3.28 7.85
CA ILE A 224 -5.38 -2.46 6.87
C ILE A 224 -3.93 -2.98 6.75
N SER A 225 -3.29 -3.34 7.86
CA SER A 225 -1.91 -3.86 7.88
C SER A 225 -1.81 -5.21 7.16
N VAL A 226 -2.74 -6.13 7.42
CA VAL A 226 -2.83 -7.41 6.70
C VAL A 226 -3.01 -7.17 5.21
N TYR A 227 -3.87 -6.22 4.83
CA TYR A 227 -4.09 -5.85 3.44
C TYR A 227 -2.81 -5.28 2.78
N ILE A 228 -2.08 -4.38 3.45
CA ILE A 228 -0.80 -3.85 2.96
C ILE A 228 0.22 -4.97 2.75
N ILE A 229 0.38 -5.86 3.74
CA ILE A 229 1.30 -7.00 3.66
C ILE A 229 0.95 -7.89 2.47
N TYR A 230 -0.32 -8.24 2.32
CA TYR A 230 -0.82 -9.02 1.19
C TYR A 230 -0.50 -8.34 -0.15
N MET A 231 -0.73 -7.03 -0.28
CA MET A 231 -0.44 -6.29 -1.52
C MET A 231 1.06 -6.22 -1.81
N CYS A 232 1.91 -6.01 -0.80
CA CYS A 232 3.36 -6.06 -0.95
C CYS A 232 3.85 -7.43 -1.42
N GLN A 233 3.26 -8.52 -0.89
CA GLN A 233 3.58 -9.88 -1.33
C GLN A 233 3.16 -10.12 -2.79
N MET A 234 1.99 -9.63 -3.20
CA MET A 234 1.52 -9.72 -4.58
C MET A 234 2.44 -8.97 -5.56
N VAL A 235 2.87 -7.75 -5.22
CA VAL A 235 3.83 -6.98 -6.02
C VAL A 235 5.15 -7.74 -6.12
N ARG A 236 5.68 -8.26 -5.01
CA ARG A 236 6.91 -9.05 -5.00
C ARG A 236 6.81 -10.26 -5.91
N TRP A 237 5.70 -10.99 -5.85
CA TRP A 237 5.50 -12.20 -6.65
C TRP A 237 5.43 -11.88 -8.15
N GLU A 238 4.63 -10.90 -8.55
CA GLU A 238 4.55 -10.50 -9.98
C GLU A 238 5.92 -10.01 -10.47
N LEU A 239 6.64 -9.17 -9.73
CA LEU A 239 7.96 -8.69 -10.15
C LEU A 239 9.00 -9.82 -10.25
N ALA A 240 8.97 -10.79 -9.33
CA ALA A 240 9.86 -11.95 -9.37
C ALA A 240 9.53 -12.89 -10.55
N ARG A 241 8.25 -13.11 -10.85
CA ARG A 241 7.79 -13.97 -11.97
C ARG A 241 8.35 -13.53 -13.32
N PHE A 242 8.52 -12.23 -13.53
CA PHE A 242 9.06 -11.65 -14.76
C PHE A 242 10.55 -11.34 -14.71
N LYS A 243 11.25 -11.75 -13.65
CA LYS A 243 12.66 -11.40 -13.39
C LYS A 243 12.89 -9.88 -13.48
N ILE A 244 11.85 -9.07 -13.21
CA ILE A 244 11.97 -7.61 -13.15
C ILE A 244 12.83 -7.26 -11.95
N ILE A 245 12.53 -7.90 -10.82
CA ILE A 245 13.30 -7.82 -9.61
C ILE A 245 13.83 -9.22 -9.28
N THR A 246 15.14 -9.35 -9.23
CA THR A 246 15.78 -10.50 -8.59
C THR A 246 16.45 -10.04 -7.31
N LEU A 247 16.18 -10.77 -6.22
CA LEU A 247 16.83 -10.53 -4.95
C LEU A 247 18.11 -11.35 -4.93
N ASP A 248 19.24 -10.67 -5.03
CA ASP A 248 20.54 -11.30 -4.85
C ASP A 248 21.03 -11.06 -3.43
N LEU A 249 21.02 -12.13 -2.63
CA LEU A 249 21.51 -12.10 -1.25
C LEU A 249 23.02 -12.35 -1.17
N THR A 250 23.72 -12.49 -2.31
CA THR A 250 25.19 -12.48 -2.36
C THR A 250 25.73 -11.09 -2.06
N ARG A 251 27.01 -10.99 -1.64
CA ARG A 251 27.52 -9.81 -0.94
C ARG A 251 28.01 -8.71 -1.88
N PRO A 252 27.60 -7.44 -1.67
CA PRO A 252 26.56 -6.96 -0.74
C PRO A 252 25.14 -7.30 -1.24
N ALA A 253 24.23 -7.61 -0.31
CA ALA A 253 22.85 -7.98 -0.66
C ALA A 253 22.19 -6.83 -1.45
N HIS A 254 21.71 -7.15 -2.64
CA HIS A 254 21.21 -6.17 -3.58
C HIS A 254 20.00 -6.66 -4.35
N VAL A 255 19.19 -5.70 -4.77
CA VAL A 255 18.06 -5.89 -5.66
C VAL A 255 18.57 -5.59 -7.06
N VAL A 256 18.49 -6.56 -7.97
CA VAL A 256 18.78 -6.35 -9.38
C VAL A 256 17.47 -6.05 -10.09
N ILE A 257 17.39 -4.87 -10.71
CA ILE A 257 16.22 -4.43 -11.49
C ILE A 257 16.56 -4.52 -12.97
N VAL A 258 15.78 -5.34 -13.70
CA VAL A 258 15.93 -5.63 -15.14
C VAL A 258 17.35 -6.03 -15.53
N GLU A 259 18.02 -6.83 -14.68
CA GLU A 259 19.40 -7.32 -14.88
C GLU A 259 20.48 -6.22 -15.01
N LYS A 260 20.11 -4.93 -14.93
CA LYS A 260 21.00 -3.78 -15.17
C LYS A 260 21.29 -2.98 -13.91
N TRP A 261 20.25 -2.67 -13.14
CA TRP A 261 20.37 -1.76 -12.01
C TRP A 261 20.54 -2.54 -10.72
N ARG A 262 21.68 -2.38 -10.04
CA ARG A 262 21.94 -3.02 -8.75
C ARG A 262 21.72 -2.00 -7.64
N ILE A 263 20.67 -2.21 -6.84
CA ILE A 263 20.34 -1.36 -5.69
C ILE A 263 20.66 -2.11 -4.41
N ASN A 264 21.57 -1.58 -3.59
CA ASN A 264 21.92 -2.20 -2.32
C ASN A 264 20.70 -2.22 -1.38
N LEU A 265 20.36 -3.39 -0.84
CA LEU A 265 19.27 -3.54 0.14
C LEU A 265 19.49 -2.67 1.37
N LEU A 266 20.74 -2.57 1.83
CA LEU A 266 21.09 -1.64 2.91
C LEU A 266 20.62 -0.21 2.59
N GLY A 267 20.83 0.28 1.37
CA GLY A 267 20.39 1.61 0.96
C GLY A 267 18.87 1.77 0.99
N ILE A 268 18.14 0.75 0.55
CA ILE A 268 16.66 0.74 0.57
C ILE A 268 16.15 0.83 2.01
N PHE A 269 16.67 0.01 2.92
CA PHE A 269 16.22 0.04 4.31
C PHE A 269 16.62 1.35 5.01
N MET A 270 17.81 1.89 4.74
CA MET A 270 18.21 3.19 5.27
C MET A 270 17.29 4.31 4.76
N GLY A 271 16.91 4.29 3.49
CA GLY A 271 15.92 5.22 2.94
C GLY A 271 14.54 5.07 3.59
N GLY A 272 14.10 3.83 3.83
CA GLY A 272 12.86 3.54 4.56
C GLY A 272 12.89 4.03 6.00
N GLY A 273 14.02 3.85 6.71
CA GLY A 273 14.23 4.37 8.06
C GLY A 273 14.18 5.90 8.11
N LEU A 274 14.80 6.58 7.14
CA LEU A 274 14.76 8.03 7.02
C LEU A 274 13.33 8.54 6.81
N LEU A 275 12.57 7.90 5.91
CA LEU A 275 11.16 8.23 5.69
C LEU A 275 10.33 8.03 6.96
N ALA A 276 10.52 6.90 7.65
CA ALA A 276 9.79 6.59 8.88
C ALA A 276 10.13 7.60 10.01
N THR A 277 11.39 8.00 10.15
CA THR A 277 11.81 9.04 11.10
C THR A 277 11.19 10.39 10.77
N ASN A 278 11.16 10.78 9.49
CA ASN A 278 10.52 12.03 9.09
C ASN A 278 9.01 12.02 9.36
N LEU A 279 8.32 10.92 9.01
CA LEU A 279 6.90 10.76 9.30
C LEU A 279 6.63 10.78 10.80
N SER A 280 7.43 10.07 11.60
CA SER A 280 7.30 10.07 13.06
C SER A 280 7.46 11.48 13.65
N ALA A 281 8.42 12.27 13.16
CA ALA A 281 8.63 13.62 13.65
C ALA A 281 7.50 14.57 13.24
N LEU A 282 6.96 14.43 12.03
CA LEU A 282 5.75 15.15 11.61
C LEU A 282 4.56 14.81 12.50
N MET A 283 4.37 13.53 12.84
CA MET A 283 3.30 13.10 13.75
C MET A 283 3.47 13.69 15.15
N LEU A 284 4.67 13.62 15.71
CA LEU A 284 4.97 14.20 17.03
C LEU A 284 4.76 15.71 17.03
N TYR A 285 5.15 16.40 15.96
CA TYR A 285 4.93 17.83 15.81
C TYR A 285 3.43 18.17 15.75
N GLU A 286 2.64 17.41 15.00
CA GLU A 286 1.20 17.61 14.93
C GLU A 286 0.51 17.31 16.26
N PHE A 287 0.90 16.24 16.96
CA PHE A 287 0.34 15.90 18.28
C PHE A 287 0.78 16.85 19.40
N GLY A 288 1.97 17.46 19.27
CA GLY A 288 2.50 18.42 20.25
C GLY A 288 2.04 19.85 20.03
N SER A 289 1.30 20.13 18.94
CA SER A 289 0.77 21.46 18.66
C SER A 289 -0.56 21.67 19.38
N ASP A 290 -0.66 22.73 20.17
CA ASP A 290 -1.92 23.13 20.82
C ASP A 290 -2.97 23.69 19.83
N ARG A 291 -2.61 23.84 18.55
CA ARG A 291 -3.49 24.31 17.48
C ARG A 291 -3.55 23.33 16.31
N VAL A 292 -4.69 23.32 15.63
CA VAL A 292 -4.84 22.60 14.37
C VAL A 292 -3.96 23.29 13.32
N ASN A 293 -2.92 22.59 12.86
CA ASN A 293 -2.03 23.08 11.82
C ASN A 293 -2.79 23.20 10.49
N SER A 294 -2.55 24.27 9.76
CA SER A 294 -3.09 24.48 8.41
C SER A 294 -2.47 23.50 7.40
N GLU A 295 -3.18 23.20 6.32
CA GLU A 295 -2.66 22.34 5.24
C GLU A 295 -1.36 22.90 4.64
N SER A 296 -1.27 24.22 4.48
CA SER A 296 -0.06 24.90 4.01
C SER A 296 1.14 24.74 4.95
N GLU A 297 0.92 24.76 6.26
CA GLU A 297 1.97 24.50 7.25
C GLU A 297 2.47 23.05 7.13
N LEU A 298 1.54 22.08 7.13
CA LEU A 298 1.90 20.65 7.01
C LEU A 298 2.62 20.36 5.69
N GLN A 299 2.16 20.94 4.58
CA GLN A 299 2.81 20.78 3.28
C GLN A 299 4.22 21.39 3.27
N SER A 300 4.40 22.57 3.89
CA SER A 300 5.73 23.20 3.99
C SER A 300 6.70 22.37 4.84
N ILE A 301 6.21 21.79 5.95
CA ILE A 301 6.99 20.89 6.81
C ILE A 301 7.38 19.66 6.01
N MET A 302 6.43 18.98 5.34
CA MET A 302 6.72 17.81 4.52
C MET A 302 7.78 18.09 3.46
N TRP A 303 7.71 19.25 2.79
CA TRP A 303 8.68 19.64 1.78
C TRP A 303 10.07 19.88 2.37
N VAL A 304 10.16 20.57 3.50
CA VAL A 304 11.42 20.83 4.20
C VAL A 304 12.03 19.55 4.77
N MET A 305 11.22 18.62 5.28
CA MET A 305 11.69 17.31 5.72
C MET A 305 12.19 16.45 4.56
N LEU A 306 11.55 16.54 3.39
CA LEU A 306 12.03 15.88 2.16
C LEU A 306 13.37 16.46 1.69
N GLN A 307 13.51 17.79 1.69
CA GLN A 307 14.81 18.44 1.44
C GLN A 307 15.84 17.97 2.46
N GLY A 308 15.49 17.98 3.74
CA GLY A 308 16.33 17.52 4.84
C GLY A 308 16.78 16.08 4.66
N ALA A 309 15.94 15.20 4.14
CA ALA A 309 16.29 13.82 3.80
C ALA A 309 17.35 13.75 2.68
N VAL A 310 17.18 14.53 1.61
CA VAL A 310 18.15 14.60 0.49
C VAL A 310 19.49 15.16 0.98
N VAL A 311 19.46 16.27 1.72
CA VAL A 311 20.67 16.89 2.29
C VAL A 311 21.32 15.95 3.31
N SER A 312 20.55 15.18 4.06
CA SER A 312 21.09 14.16 4.98
C SER A 312 21.85 13.07 4.25
N LEU A 313 21.30 12.57 3.13
CA LEU A 313 21.98 11.56 2.30
C LEU A 313 23.27 12.13 1.69
N LEU A 314 23.24 13.38 1.22
CA LEU A 314 24.42 14.06 0.71
C LEU A 314 25.47 14.31 1.81
N GLY A 315 25.06 14.79 2.99
CA GLY A 315 25.94 15.00 4.13
C GLY A 315 26.56 13.69 4.62
N ALA A 316 25.78 12.61 4.67
CA ALA A 316 26.27 11.27 4.97
C ALA A 316 27.29 10.77 3.93
N TYR A 317 27.04 11.03 2.64
CA TYR A 317 27.96 10.70 1.55
C TYR A 317 29.26 11.52 1.62
N LEU A 318 29.16 12.84 1.79
CA LEU A 318 30.31 13.76 1.82
C LEU A 318 31.19 13.55 3.06
N THR A 319 30.63 13.15 4.19
CA THR A 319 31.41 12.83 5.40
C THR A 319 32.13 11.48 5.29
N SER A 320 31.68 10.56 4.43
CA SER A 320 32.24 9.21 4.32
C SER A 320 33.73 9.15 3.93
N PRO A 321 34.25 9.91 2.94
CA PRO A 321 35.67 9.94 2.59
C PRO A 321 36.57 10.46 3.71
N PHE A 322 36.17 11.53 4.41
CA PHE A 322 36.94 12.11 5.52
C PHE A 322 37.07 11.11 6.69
N LEU A 323 36.03 10.30 6.89
CA LEU A 323 36.02 9.24 7.89
C LEU A 323 36.88 8.03 7.52
N LYS A 324 37.07 7.75 6.21
CA LYS A 324 38.02 6.72 5.74
C LYS A 324 39.47 7.17 5.84
N PHE A 325 39.72 8.49 5.75
CA PHE A 325 41.07 9.06 5.85
C PHE A 325 41.58 9.05 7.31
N SER A 326 40.69 9.14 8.28
CA SER A 326 41.01 8.97 9.70
C SER A 326 41.16 7.49 10.07
N LYS A 327 42.30 6.89 9.72
CA LYS A 327 42.65 5.49 10.05
C LYS A 327 42.72 5.18 11.56
N GLY A 328 42.49 6.16 12.44
CA GLY A 328 42.55 6.02 13.90
C GLY A 328 41.20 6.10 14.63
N MET A 329 40.09 6.43 13.95
CA MET A 329 38.77 6.36 14.59
C MET A 329 38.27 4.92 14.60
N GLY A 330 37.91 4.43 15.79
CA GLY A 330 37.44 3.06 16.03
C GLY A 330 36.20 2.62 15.20
N PRO A 331 35.58 1.49 15.56
CA PRO A 331 34.82 0.62 14.64
C PRO A 331 33.46 1.14 14.12
N ARG A 332 33.18 2.46 14.07
CA ARG A 332 31.84 2.99 13.74
C ARG A 332 31.78 4.16 12.74
N PRO A 333 32.47 4.11 11.59
CA PRO A 333 32.41 5.18 10.56
C PRO A 333 30.97 5.46 10.03
N TRP A 334 30.08 4.48 10.12
CA TRP A 334 28.68 4.63 9.72
C TRP A 334 27.85 5.50 10.68
N ARG A 335 28.13 5.50 11.99
CA ARG A 335 27.40 6.34 12.96
C ARG A 335 27.72 7.81 12.77
N LEU A 336 28.96 8.11 12.39
CA LEU A 336 29.40 9.47 12.09
C LEU A 336 28.79 9.98 10.78
N SER A 337 28.65 9.11 9.78
CA SER A 337 27.91 9.42 8.55
C SER A 337 26.42 9.66 8.82
N LEU A 338 25.78 8.86 9.68
CA LEU A 338 24.41 9.10 10.15
C LEU A 338 24.26 10.41 10.92
N LEU A 339 25.19 10.71 11.83
CA LEU A 339 25.22 11.96 12.59
C LEU A 339 25.38 13.17 11.67
N GLY A 340 26.29 13.09 10.68
CA GLY A 340 26.45 14.13 9.66
C GLY A 340 25.17 14.33 8.85
N GLY A 341 24.47 13.25 8.50
CA GLY A 341 23.14 13.33 7.91
C GLY A 341 22.14 14.05 8.81
N PHE A 342 21.99 13.61 10.06
CA PHE A 342 21.08 14.19 11.04
C PHE A 342 21.32 15.68 11.31
N LEU A 343 22.59 16.09 11.46
CA LEU A 343 22.95 17.50 11.60
C LEU A 343 22.56 18.30 10.36
N SER A 344 22.73 17.71 9.17
CA SER A 344 22.36 18.36 7.91
C SER A 344 20.83 18.50 7.75
N ALA A 345 20.04 17.49 8.15
CA ALA A 345 18.57 17.62 8.22
C ALA A 345 18.15 18.71 9.21
N THR A 346 18.74 18.73 10.39
CA THR A 346 18.44 19.74 11.42
C THR A 346 18.78 21.15 10.91
N ALA A 347 19.95 21.34 10.31
CA ALA A 347 20.32 22.60 9.66
C ALA A 347 19.33 23.00 8.56
N THR A 348 18.83 22.04 7.77
CA THR A 348 17.83 22.30 6.73
C THR A 348 16.53 22.86 7.31
N ILE A 349 16.07 22.37 8.47
CA ILE A 349 14.89 22.93 9.16
C ILE A 349 15.09 24.41 9.52
N PHE A 350 16.27 24.76 10.04
CA PHE A 350 16.56 26.14 10.46
C PHE A 350 16.84 27.09 9.30
N LEU A 351 17.45 26.60 8.22
CA LEU A 351 17.92 27.41 7.10
C LEU A 351 16.94 27.46 5.93
N SER A 352 15.93 26.59 5.87
CA SER A 352 15.01 26.55 4.72
C SER A 352 14.10 27.78 4.70
N PRO A 353 14.12 28.59 3.63
CA PRO A 353 13.21 29.72 3.47
C PRO A 353 11.79 29.27 3.06
N THR A 354 11.63 27.99 2.69
CA THR A 354 10.34 27.44 2.25
C THR A 354 9.45 26.97 3.41
N LEU A 355 9.97 26.99 4.63
CA LEU A 355 9.20 26.66 5.83
C LEU A 355 8.41 27.90 6.28
N VAL A 356 7.09 27.76 6.38
CA VAL A 356 6.20 28.87 6.78
C VAL A 356 6.61 29.42 8.14
N GLU A 357 6.58 30.74 8.29
CA GLU A 357 7.06 31.46 9.49
C GLU A 357 6.32 31.08 10.78
N THR A 358 5.09 30.60 10.67
CA THR A 358 4.26 30.15 11.79
C THR A 358 4.69 28.79 12.35
N VAL A 359 5.56 28.06 11.66
CA VAL A 359 6.09 26.77 12.14
C VAL A 359 7.19 27.02 13.17
N ASP A 360 6.97 26.53 14.39
CA ASP A 360 8.03 26.47 15.41
C ASP A 360 9.14 25.49 14.99
N ARG A 361 10.22 26.06 14.44
CA ARG A 361 11.41 25.34 13.97
C ARG A 361 12.10 24.56 15.09
N SER A 362 12.07 25.08 16.31
CA SER A 362 12.71 24.46 17.46
C SER A 362 11.95 23.21 17.91
N ALA A 363 10.62 23.28 17.96
CA ALA A 363 9.76 22.15 18.24
C ALA A 363 9.86 21.08 17.13
N LEU A 364 9.89 21.48 15.86
CA LEU A 364 10.06 20.55 14.73
C LEU A 364 11.42 19.83 14.78
N ALA A 365 12.50 20.56 15.06
CA ALA A 365 13.83 19.97 15.24
C ALA A 365 13.89 19.02 16.45
N ALA A 366 13.23 19.36 17.56
CA ALA A 366 13.11 18.48 18.72
C ALA A 366 12.35 17.19 18.39
N CYS A 367 11.24 17.29 17.65
CA CYS A 367 10.50 16.12 17.16
C CYS A 367 11.37 15.23 16.27
N LEU A 368 12.17 15.81 15.38
CA LEU A 368 13.13 15.07 14.55
C LEU A 368 14.17 14.34 15.41
N ALA A 369 14.68 15.00 16.46
CA ALA A 369 15.63 14.40 17.40
C ALA A 369 15.00 13.24 18.18
N LEU A 370 13.75 13.39 18.64
CA LEU A 370 12.99 12.33 19.31
C LEU A 370 12.73 11.13 18.40
N SER A 371 12.58 11.35 17.09
CA SER A 371 12.38 10.30 16.09
C SER A 371 13.68 9.68 15.55
N TYR A 372 14.86 10.22 15.89
CA TYR A 372 16.16 9.69 15.47
C TYR A 372 16.43 8.22 15.86
N PRO A 373 16.06 7.74 17.06
CA PRO A 373 16.26 6.34 17.45
C PRO A 373 15.63 5.33 16.48
N LEU A 374 14.57 5.72 15.75
CA LEU A 374 13.96 4.89 14.73
C LEU A 374 14.92 4.65 13.55
N MET A 375 15.60 5.70 13.08
CA MET A 375 16.61 5.60 12.02
C MET A 375 17.82 4.78 12.47
N ASP A 376 18.31 4.99 13.70
CA ASP A 376 19.43 4.20 14.25
C ASP A 376 19.04 2.72 14.39
N THR A 377 17.82 2.43 14.83
CA THR A 377 17.29 1.07 14.94
C THR A 377 17.19 0.41 13.58
N VAL A 378 16.62 1.08 12.57
CA VAL A 378 16.53 0.53 11.20
C VAL A 378 17.92 0.32 10.62
N ALA A 379 18.86 1.25 10.83
CA ALA A 379 20.24 1.10 10.41
C ALA A 379 20.92 -0.12 11.06
N HIS A 380 20.74 -0.28 12.37
CA HIS A 380 21.24 -1.44 13.12
C HIS A 380 20.64 -2.75 12.62
N LEU A 381 19.31 -2.80 12.47
CA LEU A 381 18.58 -3.97 12.00
C LEU A 381 19.05 -4.39 10.61
N SER A 382 19.09 -3.44 9.67
CA SER A 382 19.51 -3.67 8.29
C SER A 382 20.93 -4.22 8.23
N ARG A 383 21.83 -3.68 9.06
CA ARG A 383 23.19 -4.21 9.15
C ARG A 383 23.20 -5.61 9.74
N SER A 384 22.46 -5.89 10.79
CA SER A 384 22.36 -7.23 11.39
C SER A 384 21.73 -8.27 10.48
N PHE A 385 20.90 -7.87 9.51
CA PHE A 385 20.35 -8.80 8.51
C PHE A 385 21.27 -8.97 7.29
N PHE A 386 21.88 -7.89 6.80
CA PHE A 386 22.59 -7.91 5.52
C PHE A 386 24.13 -7.99 5.64
N LEU A 387 24.70 -7.84 6.85
CA LEU A 387 26.14 -8.12 7.11
C LEU A 387 26.42 -9.55 7.63
N PRO A 388 25.69 -10.17 8.58
CA PRO A 388 26.08 -11.47 9.19
C PRO A 388 25.80 -12.73 8.36
N VAL A 389 24.93 -12.67 7.34
CA VAL A 389 24.90 -13.70 6.26
C VAL A 389 26.30 -13.82 5.62
N ALA A 390 27.17 -12.82 5.88
CA ALA A 390 28.57 -12.82 5.50
C ALA A 390 29.55 -13.67 6.33
N ARG A 391 29.17 -14.26 7.48
CA ARG A 391 30.09 -15.14 8.22
C ARG A 391 29.75 -16.61 8.05
N GLY A 392 28.48 -16.98 8.11
CA GLY A 392 28.04 -18.37 7.95
C GLY A 392 28.36 -18.99 6.58
N VAL A 393 28.15 -18.25 5.48
CA VAL A 393 28.41 -18.78 4.11
C VAL A 393 29.91 -18.82 3.78
N ALA A 394 30.72 -17.90 4.32
CA ALA A 394 32.18 -17.93 4.11
C ALA A 394 32.85 -19.03 4.94
N GLN A 395 32.35 -19.29 6.15
CA GLN A 395 32.80 -20.42 6.97
C GLN A 395 32.36 -21.77 6.38
N HIS A 396 31.16 -21.86 5.79
CA HIS A 396 30.76 -23.08 5.07
C HIS A 396 31.51 -23.30 3.75
N ALA A 397 31.82 -22.23 3.00
CA ALA A 397 32.61 -22.33 1.78
C ALA A 397 34.09 -22.67 2.07
N SER A 398 34.68 -22.15 3.15
CA SER A 398 36.04 -22.54 3.55
C SER A 398 36.07 -23.97 4.13
N ALA A 399 35.09 -24.36 4.94
CA ALA A 399 34.97 -25.74 5.43
C ALA A 399 34.73 -26.75 4.30
N SER A 400 33.99 -26.38 3.25
CA SER A 400 33.82 -27.19 2.05
C SER A 400 35.08 -27.28 1.19
N SER A 401 35.87 -26.21 1.08
CA SER A 401 37.17 -26.20 0.40
C SER A 401 38.20 -27.08 1.12
N ASP A 402 38.21 -27.04 2.44
CA ASP A 402 39.13 -27.85 3.25
C ASP A 402 38.70 -29.32 3.30
N ALA A 403 37.40 -29.62 3.27
CA ALA A 403 36.89 -30.99 3.13
C ALA A 403 37.24 -31.62 1.76
N ILE A 404 37.33 -30.82 0.69
CA ILE A 404 37.73 -31.29 -0.64
C ILE A 404 39.25 -31.56 -0.69
N LYS A 405 40.06 -30.86 0.09
CA LYS A 405 41.53 -31.09 0.17
C LYS A 405 41.95 -32.27 1.05
N VAL A 406 41.03 -32.88 1.80
CA VAL A 406 41.29 -34.09 2.61
C VAL A 406 40.84 -35.36 1.85
N LEU A 407 40.25 -35.19 0.67
CA LEU A 407 39.80 -36.27 -0.22
C LEU A 407 40.63 -36.38 -1.51
N ASP A 408 41.70 -35.58 -1.63
CA ASP A 408 42.84 -35.79 -2.54
C ASP A 408 44.07 -36.16 -1.70
#